data_AF-A0A382I4C8-F1
#
_entry.id   AF-A0A382I4C8-F1
#
_cell.length_a   1.000
_cell.length_b   1.000
_cell.length_c   1.000
_cell.angle_alpha   90.00
_cell.angle_beta   90.00
_cell.angle_gamma   90.00
#
_symmetry.space_group_name_H-M   'P 1'
#
loop_
_entity.id
_entity.type
_entity.pdbx_description
1 polymer ?
#
loop_
_entity_poly.entity_id
_entity_poly.type
_entity_poly.pdbx_seq_one_letter_code
_entity_poly.pdbx_strand_id
1 'polypeptide(L)'
;FGSRQLVLPSLTMIRLYMAFNRGSRAHVMPHTLEGFKVADATRLDKPHQLVWVMVLATITGTLAAFWAYLDVGYRIGVVSDLGVGGYNTLRGWLYHPTDTDFVSVAFMGVGALFVGLLWWLRTIFSLWPFHPAGYLIGSSSWTIGWLWFSIFISWIVKVTLLKIGGIRLYRKAYPLFLGLLLGEFTIGGAWVLIRLFSGVTVYSFYR
;
A
#
# COMPACT_ATOMS: atom_id res chain seq x y z
N PHE A 1 -24.44 -4.79 13.08
CA PHE A 1 -23.05 -5.14 12.68
C PHE A 1 -22.40 -5.86 13.85
N GLY A 2 -22.63 -7.17 13.99
CA GLY A 2 -22.02 -7.98 15.06
C GLY A 2 -21.92 -9.44 14.60
N SER A 3 -20.90 -10.16 15.06
CA SER A 3 -20.67 -11.55 14.60
C SER A 3 -21.83 -12.47 14.97
N ARG A 4 -22.55 -12.16 16.05
CA ARG A 4 -23.73 -12.90 16.51
C ARG A 4 -24.91 -12.92 15.54
N GLN A 5 -25.03 -11.90 14.69
CA GLN A 5 -26.13 -11.77 13.73
C GLN A 5 -25.81 -12.40 12.36
N LEU A 6 -24.58 -12.86 12.14
CA LEU A 6 -24.14 -13.43 10.88
C LEU A 6 -24.12 -14.96 10.96
N VAL A 7 -24.51 -15.62 9.87
CA VAL A 7 -24.49 -17.09 9.79
C VAL A 7 -23.04 -17.59 9.73
N LEU A 8 -22.79 -18.74 10.37
CA LEU A 8 -21.46 -19.38 10.43
C LEU A 8 -20.73 -19.46 9.08
N PRO A 9 -21.36 -19.93 7.97
CA PRO A 9 -20.69 -20.01 6.68
C PRO A 9 -20.22 -18.64 6.17
N SER A 10 -20.98 -17.57 6.44
CA SER A 10 -20.61 -16.20 6.05
C SER A 10 -19.42 -15.69 6.85
N LEU A 11 -19.36 -15.97 8.16
CA LEU A 11 -18.20 -15.61 9.00
C LEU A 11 -16.93 -16.33 8.54
N THR A 12 -17.06 -17.62 8.24
CA THR A 12 -15.96 -18.44 7.71
C THR A 12 -15.49 -17.93 6.35
N MET A 13 -16.41 -17.61 5.44
CA MET A 13 -16.09 -17.04 4.13
C MET A 13 -15.31 -15.72 4.27
N ILE A 14 -15.82 -14.77 5.06
CA ILE A 14 -15.19 -13.45 5.26
C ILE A 14 -13.73 -13.61 5.74
N ARG A 15 -13.46 -14.57 6.62
CA ARG A 15 -12.12 -14.77 7.19
C ARG A 15 -11.20 -15.62 6.31
N LEU A 16 -11.71 -16.59 5.57
CA LEU A 16 -10.92 -17.33 4.59
C LEU A 16 -10.45 -16.43 3.44
N TYR A 17 -11.29 -15.49 3.00
CA TYR A 17 -10.92 -14.48 2.01
C TYR A 17 -10.11 -13.30 2.57
N MET A 18 -9.66 -13.37 3.82
CA MET A 18 -8.84 -12.31 4.42
C MET A 18 -7.53 -12.09 3.65
N ALA A 19 -6.94 -13.12 3.03
CA ALA A 19 -5.76 -12.95 2.20
C ALA A 19 -5.98 -12.02 1.00
N PHE A 20 -7.20 -12.00 0.44
CA PHE A 20 -7.57 -11.14 -0.68
C PHE A 20 -8.07 -9.77 -0.23
N ASN A 21 -8.85 -9.73 0.87
CA ASN A 21 -9.50 -8.51 1.36
C ASN A 21 -8.63 -7.68 2.31
N ARG A 22 -7.48 -8.20 2.78
CA ARG A 22 -6.60 -7.50 3.72
C ARG A 22 -5.57 -6.66 2.95
N GLY A 23 -5.56 -5.36 3.24
CA GLY A 23 -4.43 -4.51 2.91
C GLY A 23 -4.26 -4.22 1.42
N SER A 24 -5.34 -3.85 0.74
CA SER A 24 -5.29 -3.25 -0.61
C SER A 24 -4.53 -1.92 -0.57
N ARG A 25 -3.20 -1.98 -0.52
CA ARG A 25 -2.31 -0.81 -0.35
C ARG A 25 -1.85 -0.21 -1.67
N ALA A 26 -1.84 -1.01 -2.74
CA ALA A 26 -1.52 -0.56 -4.09
C ALA A 26 -2.59 -1.07 -5.04
N HIS A 27 -3.20 -0.16 -5.78
CA HIS A 27 -4.03 -0.53 -6.92
C HIS A 27 -3.11 -0.92 -8.09
N VAL A 28 -3.52 -1.91 -8.88
CA VAL A 28 -2.72 -2.38 -10.03
C VAL A 28 -2.74 -1.36 -11.18
N MET A 29 -3.76 -0.51 -11.23
CA MET A 29 -3.98 0.44 -12.32
C MET A 29 -2.86 1.48 -12.53
N PRO A 30 -2.34 2.17 -11.49
CA PRO A 30 -1.19 3.08 -11.68
C PRO A 30 0.03 2.40 -12.31
N HIS A 31 0.36 1.18 -11.88
CA HIS A 31 1.50 0.44 -12.40
C HIS A 31 1.36 0.07 -13.88
N THR A 32 0.15 -0.31 -14.31
CA THR A 32 -0.10 -0.60 -15.74
C THR A 32 -0.13 0.67 -16.58
N LEU A 33 -0.67 1.77 -16.06
CA LEU A 33 -0.67 3.08 -16.72
C LEU A 33 0.74 3.63 -16.93
N GLU A 34 1.63 3.49 -15.96
CA GLU A 34 3.03 3.87 -16.11
C GLU A 34 3.71 3.08 -17.23
N GLY A 35 3.46 1.77 -17.31
CA GLY A 35 3.97 0.94 -18.41
C GLY A 35 3.45 1.39 -19.78
N PHE A 36 2.17 1.74 -19.90
CA PHE A 36 1.63 2.33 -21.13
C PHE A 36 2.22 3.70 -21.44
N LYS A 37 2.54 4.50 -20.42
CA LYS A 37 3.17 5.81 -20.65
C LYS A 37 4.59 5.68 -21.18
N VAL A 38 5.34 4.69 -20.71
CA VAL A 38 6.66 4.36 -21.25
C VAL A 38 6.53 3.88 -22.70
N ALA A 39 5.54 3.04 -23.00
CA ALA A 39 5.27 2.56 -24.36
C ALA A 39 4.97 3.68 -25.37
N ASP A 40 4.19 4.67 -24.93
CA ASP A 40 3.89 5.89 -25.69
C ASP A 40 5.15 6.73 -25.91
N ALA A 41 5.94 6.94 -24.86
CA ALA A 41 7.18 7.71 -24.93
C ALA A 41 8.26 7.08 -25.83
N THR A 42 8.34 5.75 -25.88
CA THR A 42 9.28 5.01 -26.74
C THR A 42 8.74 4.72 -28.14
N ARG A 43 7.50 5.13 -28.44
CA ARG A 43 6.81 4.87 -29.71
C ARG A 43 6.81 3.38 -30.09
N LEU A 44 6.40 2.52 -29.17
CA LEU A 44 6.28 1.09 -29.46
C LEU A 44 5.31 0.83 -30.62
N ASP A 45 5.78 0.12 -31.65
CA ASP A 45 4.99 -0.19 -32.84
C ASP A 45 3.75 -1.07 -32.55
N LYS A 46 3.78 -1.85 -31.45
CA LYS A 46 2.75 -2.84 -31.10
C LYS A 46 2.32 -2.75 -29.63
N PRO A 47 1.58 -1.71 -29.23
CA PRO A 47 1.18 -1.50 -27.83
C PRO A 47 0.27 -2.61 -27.27
N HIS A 48 -0.47 -3.33 -28.12
CA HIS A 48 -1.29 -4.47 -27.71
C HIS A 48 -0.47 -5.68 -27.25
N GLN A 49 0.77 -5.85 -27.75
CA GLN A 49 1.66 -6.91 -27.28
C GLN A 49 2.11 -6.67 -25.84
N LEU A 50 2.27 -5.40 -25.45
CA LEU A 50 2.61 -5.04 -24.08
C LEU A 50 1.52 -5.50 -23.09
N VAL A 51 0.24 -5.40 -23.47
CA VAL A 51 -0.87 -5.90 -22.65
C VAL A 51 -0.70 -7.39 -22.39
N TRP A 52 -0.43 -8.18 -23.43
CA TRP A 52 -0.23 -9.63 -23.30
C TRP A 52 0.97 -9.97 -22.43
N VAL A 53 2.09 -9.24 -22.59
CA VAL A 53 3.28 -9.42 -21.75
C VAL A 53 2.97 -9.09 -20.29
N MET A 54 2.24 -8.00 -20.01
CA MET A 54 1.82 -7.65 -18.65
C MET A 54 0.92 -8.72 -18.03
N VAL A 55 -0.05 -9.25 -18.79
CA VAL A 55 -0.93 -10.33 -18.33
C VAL A 55 -0.13 -11.59 -18.03
N LEU A 56 0.73 -12.02 -18.95
CA LEU A 56 1.58 -13.20 -18.75
C LEU A 56 2.51 -13.03 -17.56
N ALA A 57 3.19 -11.88 -17.44
CA ALA A 57 4.07 -11.57 -16.31
C ALA A 57 3.32 -11.57 -14.97
N THR A 58 2.07 -11.08 -14.96
CA THR A 58 1.23 -11.09 -13.74
C THR A 58 0.86 -12.52 -13.35
N ILE A 59 0.44 -13.34 -14.31
CA ILE A 59 0.07 -14.74 -14.05
C ILE A 59 1.28 -15.55 -13.59
N THR A 60 2.39 -15.50 -14.33
CA THR A 60 3.61 -16.25 -14.00
C THR A 60 4.22 -15.75 -12.69
N GLY A 61 4.24 -14.43 -12.45
CA GLY A 61 4.69 -13.84 -11.21
C GLY A 61 3.84 -14.27 -10.01
N THR A 62 2.52 -14.35 -10.16
CA THR A 62 1.61 -14.83 -9.10
C THR A 62 1.86 -16.30 -8.76
N LEU A 63 1.99 -17.16 -9.78
CA LEU A 63 2.27 -18.59 -9.58
C LEU A 63 3.65 -18.82 -8.96
N ALA A 64 4.67 -18.08 -9.41
CA ALA A 64 6.02 -18.12 -8.85
C ALA A 64 6.03 -17.64 -7.39
N ALA A 65 5.26 -16.59 -7.06
CA ALA A 65 5.12 -16.11 -5.69
C ALA A 65 4.47 -17.15 -4.77
N PHE A 66 3.43 -17.85 -5.23
CA PHE A 66 2.82 -18.95 -4.46
C PHE A 66 3.81 -20.09 -4.22
N TRP A 67 4.55 -20.50 -5.25
CA TRP A 67 5.56 -21.54 -5.11
C TRP A 67 6.68 -21.14 -4.16
N ALA A 68 7.26 -19.95 -4.33
CA ALA A 68 8.33 -19.44 -3.48
C ALA A 68 7.88 -19.29 -2.02
N TYR A 69 6.65 -18.82 -1.79
CA TYR A 69 6.10 -18.71 -0.44
C TYR A 69 5.99 -20.08 0.25
N LEU A 70 5.54 -21.11 -0.48
CA LEU A 70 5.47 -22.47 0.05
C LEU A 70 6.87 -23.05 0.31
N ASP A 71 7.80 -22.95 -0.65
CA ASP A 71 9.16 -23.49 -0.49
C ASP A 71 9.90 -22.85 0.68
N VAL A 72 9.88 -21.51 0.78
CA VAL A 72 10.45 -20.78 1.93
C VAL A 72 9.77 -21.20 3.22
N GLY A 73 8.45 -21.39 3.18
CA GLY A 73 7.68 -21.84 4.32
C GLY A 73 8.04 -23.22 4.84
N TYR A 74 8.32 -24.17 3.95
CA TYR A 74 8.76 -25.52 4.33
C TYR A 74 10.20 -25.53 4.85
N ARG A 75 11.08 -24.66 4.34
CA ARG A 75 12.50 -24.63 4.71
C ARG A 75 12.78 -23.90 6.02
N ILE A 76 12.17 -22.73 6.20
CA ILE A 76 12.52 -21.80 7.29
C ILE A 76 11.39 -21.75 8.35
N GLY A 77 10.21 -22.29 8.03
CA GLY A 77 9.01 -22.16 8.84
C GLY A 77 8.27 -20.86 8.55
N VAL A 78 6.93 -20.93 8.43
CA VAL A 78 6.09 -19.74 8.21
C VAL A 78 5.58 -19.21 9.55
N VAL A 79 5.97 -18.00 9.93
CA VAL A 79 5.19 -17.20 10.89
C VAL A 79 4.00 -16.64 10.12
N SER A 80 2.93 -17.43 9.98
CA SER A 80 1.78 -17.07 9.15
C SER A 80 0.83 -16.13 9.89
N ASP A 81 1.29 -14.91 10.16
CA ASP A 81 0.49 -13.90 10.88
C ASP A 81 -0.83 -13.58 10.14
N LEU A 82 -0.84 -13.78 8.81
CA LEU A 82 -2.03 -13.68 7.96
C LEU A 82 -3.01 -14.85 8.17
N GLY A 83 -2.52 -16.09 8.17
CA GLY A 83 -3.34 -17.30 8.32
C GLY A 83 -3.80 -17.47 9.76
N VAL A 84 -2.85 -17.51 10.70
CA VAL A 84 -3.10 -17.60 12.14
C VAL A 84 -3.96 -16.44 12.62
N GLY A 85 -3.69 -15.20 12.19
CA GLY A 85 -4.51 -14.04 12.57
C GLY A 85 -5.95 -14.13 12.07
N GLY A 86 -6.16 -14.60 10.83
CA GLY A 86 -7.50 -14.83 10.28
C GLY A 86 -8.27 -15.90 11.05
N TYR A 87 -7.64 -17.05 11.31
CA TYR A 87 -8.23 -18.15 12.08
C TYR A 87 -8.49 -17.77 13.54
N ASN A 88 -7.56 -17.10 14.20
CA ASN A 88 -7.75 -16.64 15.59
C ASN A 88 -8.91 -15.67 15.72
N THR A 89 -9.08 -14.78 14.73
CA THR A 89 -10.21 -13.85 14.74
C THR A 89 -11.53 -14.58 14.47
N LEU A 90 -11.56 -15.55 13.55
CA LEU A 90 -12.73 -16.40 13.32
C LEU A 90 -13.10 -17.22 14.58
N ARG A 91 -12.10 -17.83 15.21
CA ARG A 91 -12.24 -18.52 16.50
C ARG A 91 -12.86 -17.59 17.54
N GLY A 92 -12.36 -16.34 17.64
CA GLY A 92 -12.94 -15.32 18.51
C GLY A 92 -14.43 -15.10 18.25
N TRP A 93 -14.83 -14.94 16.99
CA TRP A 93 -16.22 -14.73 16.60
C TRP A 93 -17.14 -15.92 16.87
N LEU A 94 -16.62 -17.16 16.80
CA LEU A 94 -17.39 -18.38 17.02
C LEU A 94 -17.59 -18.68 18.52
N TYR A 95 -16.52 -18.56 19.31
CA TYR A 95 -16.56 -18.91 20.74
C TYR A 95 -17.01 -17.73 21.62
N HIS A 96 -16.79 -16.50 21.17
CA HIS A 96 -17.15 -15.28 21.88
C HIS A 96 -17.88 -14.32 20.91
N PRO A 97 -19.10 -14.68 20.48
CA PRO A 97 -19.86 -13.83 19.57
C PRO A 97 -20.13 -12.47 20.22
N THR A 98 -19.72 -11.41 19.55
CA THR A 98 -19.91 -10.04 20.03
C THR A 98 -21.21 -9.46 19.47
N ASP A 99 -21.93 -8.75 20.33
CA ASP A 99 -23.06 -7.93 19.92
C ASP A 99 -22.58 -6.71 19.13
N THR A 100 -23.52 -6.00 18.49
CA THR A 100 -23.16 -4.80 17.74
C THR A 100 -22.66 -3.73 18.70
N ASP A 101 -21.40 -3.33 18.54
CA ASP A 101 -20.86 -2.17 19.25
C ASP A 101 -21.41 -0.89 18.61
N PHE A 102 -22.48 -0.36 19.19
CA PHE A 102 -23.13 0.86 18.74
C PHE A 102 -22.23 2.09 18.85
N VAL A 103 -21.28 2.11 19.80
CA VAL A 103 -20.33 3.21 19.95
C VAL A 103 -19.38 3.22 18.76
N SER A 104 -18.79 2.08 18.42
CA SER A 104 -17.94 1.95 17.24
C SER A 104 -18.68 2.26 15.93
N VAL A 105 -19.93 1.80 15.78
CA VAL A 105 -20.75 2.12 14.60
C VAL A 105 -21.06 3.62 14.51
N ALA A 106 -21.35 4.28 15.63
CA ALA A 106 -21.58 5.72 15.66
C ALA A 106 -20.31 6.49 15.24
N PHE A 107 -19.13 6.13 15.79
CA PHE A 107 -17.86 6.73 15.36
C PHE A 107 -17.54 6.49 13.89
N MET A 108 -17.88 5.31 13.35
CA MET A 108 -17.73 5.03 11.93
C MET A 108 -18.63 5.95 11.08
N GLY A 109 -19.88 6.16 11.52
CA GLY A 109 -20.80 7.11 10.89
C GLY A 109 -20.30 8.55 10.93
N VAL A 110 -19.80 9.01 12.08
CA VAL A 110 -19.19 10.33 12.24
C VAL A 110 -17.98 10.50 11.33
N GLY A 111 -17.09 9.50 11.28
CA GLY A 111 -15.94 9.50 10.38
C GLY A 111 -16.34 9.57 8.90
N ALA A 112 -17.36 8.80 8.51
CA ALA A 112 -17.89 8.83 7.14
C ALA A 112 -18.50 10.20 6.78
N LEU A 113 -19.29 10.79 7.68
CA LEU A 113 -19.85 12.12 7.51
C LEU A 113 -18.76 13.20 7.44
N PHE A 114 -17.74 13.12 8.30
CA PHE A 114 -16.64 14.08 8.33
C PHE A 114 -15.81 14.02 7.04
N VAL A 115 -15.44 12.82 6.58
CA VAL A 115 -14.72 12.65 5.31
C VAL A 115 -15.59 13.08 4.12
N GLY A 116 -16.89 12.75 4.14
CA GLY A 116 -17.85 13.21 3.14
C GLY A 116 -17.97 14.73 3.08
N LEU A 117 -17.99 15.38 4.25
CA LEU A 117 -17.99 16.84 4.37
C LEU A 117 -16.70 17.44 3.80
N LEU A 118 -15.52 16.91 4.16
CA LEU A 118 -14.25 17.35 3.59
C LEU A 118 -14.20 17.19 2.07
N TRP A 119 -14.76 16.10 1.56
CA TRP A 119 -14.84 15.86 0.12
C TRP A 119 -15.79 16.86 -0.57
N TRP A 120 -16.97 17.10 0.00
CA TRP A 120 -17.94 18.07 -0.52
C TRP A 120 -17.43 19.53 -0.46
N LEU A 121 -16.81 19.93 0.65
CA LEU A 121 -16.19 21.24 0.76
C LEU A 121 -15.10 21.44 -0.28
N ARG A 122 -14.37 20.38 -0.64
CA ARG A 122 -13.35 20.45 -1.67
C ARG A 122 -13.92 20.57 -3.09
N THR A 123 -15.09 20.01 -3.38
CA THR A 123 -15.72 20.20 -4.71
C THR A 123 -16.20 21.64 -4.91
N ILE A 124 -16.54 22.33 -3.81
CA ILE A 124 -16.98 23.74 -3.84
C ILE A 124 -15.78 24.69 -3.78
N PHE A 125 -14.80 24.41 -2.91
CA PHE A 125 -13.64 25.27 -2.67
C PHE A 125 -12.34 24.60 -3.11
N SER A 126 -11.90 24.91 -4.34
CA SER A 126 -10.69 24.33 -4.95
C SER A 126 -9.39 24.59 -4.16
N LEU A 127 -9.35 25.68 -3.36
CA LEU A 127 -8.20 26.07 -2.54
C LEU A 127 -8.29 25.63 -1.06
N TRP A 128 -9.24 24.77 -0.72
CA TRP A 128 -9.41 24.34 0.67
C TRP A 128 -8.18 23.55 1.18
N PRO A 129 -7.56 23.91 2.31
CA PRO A 129 -6.29 23.33 2.75
C PRO A 129 -6.43 21.91 3.31
N PHE A 130 -7.62 21.55 3.80
CA PHE A 130 -7.90 20.22 4.38
C PHE A 130 -8.30 19.20 3.32
N HIS A 131 -7.37 18.29 3.03
CA HIS A 131 -7.57 17.23 2.05
C HIS A 131 -8.07 15.94 2.74
N PRO A 132 -9.14 15.29 2.25
CA PRO A 132 -9.68 14.06 2.86
C PRO A 132 -8.65 12.92 2.91
N ALA A 133 -7.79 12.79 1.89
CA ALA A 133 -6.67 11.84 1.96
C ALA A 133 -5.68 12.12 3.10
N GLY A 134 -5.45 13.39 3.49
CA GLY A 134 -4.59 13.72 4.62
C GLY A 134 -5.16 13.20 5.95
N TYR A 135 -6.48 13.26 6.12
CA TYR A 135 -7.17 12.67 7.26
C TYR A 135 -7.04 11.14 7.30
N LEU A 136 -7.20 10.48 6.14
CA LEU A 136 -7.06 9.03 6.04
C LEU A 136 -5.63 8.57 6.37
N ILE A 137 -4.63 9.23 5.80
CA ILE A 137 -3.21 8.95 6.10
C ILE A 137 -2.98 9.19 7.60
N GLY A 138 -3.51 10.30 8.13
CA GLY A 138 -3.59 10.70 9.55
C GLY A 138 -3.96 9.56 10.50
N SER A 139 -4.99 8.82 10.11
CA SER A 139 -5.57 7.74 10.92
C SER A 139 -4.79 6.42 10.87
N SER A 140 -3.85 6.26 9.91
CA SER A 140 -3.05 5.04 9.80
C SER A 140 -1.83 5.12 10.71
N SER A 141 -1.97 4.61 11.95
CA SER A 141 -0.87 4.57 12.93
C SER A 141 0.39 3.89 12.41
N TRP A 142 0.24 2.87 11.57
CA TRP A 142 1.37 2.15 10.98
C TRP A 142 2.08 2.96 9.89
N THR A 143 1.34 3.57 8.97
CA THR A 143 1.96 4.32 7.85
C THR A 143 2.57 5.63 8.33
N ILE A 144 1.85 6.38 9.17
CA ILE A 144 2.36 7.65 9.69
C ILE A 144 3.47 7.45 10.71
N GLY A 145 3.40 6.42 11.56
CA GLY A 145 4.44 6.18 12.57
C GLY A 145 5.85 6.08 11.96
N TRP A 146 5.96 5.59 10.73
CA TRP A 146 7.23 5.43 10.03
C TRP A 146 7.58 6.65 9.16
N LEU A 147 6.57 7.28 8.56
CA LEU A 147 6.77 8.32 7.55
C LEU A 147 6.64 9.76 8.07
N TRP A 148 6.10 9.99 9.27
CA TRP A 148 5.79 11.35 9.75
C TRP A 148 7.01 12.26 9.71
N PHE A 149 8.18 11.77 10.14
CA PHE A 149 9.40 12.56 10.19
C PHE A 149 9.94 12.84 8.78
N SER A 150 9.90 11.86 7.88
CA SER A 150 10.28 12.02 6.47
C SER A 150 9.35 13.01 5.74
N ILE A 151 8.04 12.96 6.02
CA ILE A 151 7.06 13.92 5.50
C ILE A 151 7.38 15.33 6.02
N PHE A 152 7.70 15.46 7.31
CA PHE A 152 8.05 16.74 7.92
C PHE A 152 9.33 17.34 7.31
N ILE A 153 10.38 16.54 7.13
CA ILE A 153 11.61 16.95 6.44
C ILE A 153 11.29 17.38 5.00
N SER A 154 10.55 16.56 4.26
CA SER A 154 10.15 16.86 2.88
C SER A 154 9.39 18.19 2.79
N TRP A 155 8.49 18.44 3.74
CA TRP A 155 7.76 19.69 3.84
C TRP A 155 8.68 20.89 4.12
N ILE A 156 9.58 20.81 5.11
CA ILE A 156 10.55 21.87 5.41
C ILE A 156 11.41 22.18 4.19
N VAL A 157 11.97 21.16 3.56
CA VAL A 157 12.85 21.31 2.39
C VAL A 157 12.08 21.95 1.23
N LYS A 158 10.86 21.47 0.94
CA LYS A 158 10.01 22.02 -0.11
C LYS A 158 9.64 23.48 0.14
N VAL A 159 9.21 23.81 1.36
CA VAL A 159 8.85 25.19 1.73
C VAL A 159 10.07 26.11 1.64
N THR A 160 11.24 25.65 2.09
CA THR A 160 12.49 26.42 2.01
C THR A 160 12.90 26.69 0.56
N LEU A 161 12.87 25.66 -0.30
CA LEU A 161 13.17 25.81 -1.73
C LEU A 161 12.22 26.79 -2.42
N LEU A 162 10.92 26.72 -2.12
CA LEU A 162 9.91 27.61 -2.69
C LEU A 162 10.04 29.04 -2.16
N LYS A 163 10.38 29.24 -0.88
CA LYS A 163 10.57 30.58 -0.30
C LYS A 163 11.82 31.28 -0.83
N ILE A 164 12.93 30.55 -1.02
CA ILE A 164 14.21 31.15 -1.44
C ILE A 164 14.24 31.41 -2.95
N GLY A 165 13.83 30.43 -3.76
CA GLY A 165 14.05 30.47 -5.21
C GLY A 165 12.81 30.24 -6.07
N GLY A 166 11.63 30.23 -5.46
CA GLY A 166 10.37 30.01 -6.14
C GLY A 166 10.31 28.69 -6.92
N ILE A 167 9.42 28.64 -7.91
CA ILE A 167 9.18 27.43 -8.71
C ILE A 167 10.39 27.03 -9.57
N ARG A 168 11.25 27.99 -9.96
CA ARG A 168 12.42 27.73 -10.80
C ARG A 168 13.48 26.91 -10.05
N LEU A 169 13.77 27.27 -8.80
CA LEU A 169 14.70 26.53 -7.96
C LEU A 169 14.16 25.15 -7.61
N TYR A 170 12.86 25.05 -7.32
CA TYR A 170 12.20 23.76 -7.10
C TYR A 170 12.38 22.80 -8.30
N ARG A 171 12.17 23.28 -9.53
CA ARG A 171 12.39 22.47 -10.75
C ARG A 171 13.85 22.06 -10.94
N LYS A 172 14.81 22.88 -10.52
CA LYS A 172 16.24 22.52 -10.55
C LYS A 172 16.63 21.49 -9.48
N ALA A 173 15.98 21.53 -8.32
CA ALA A 173 16.20 20.56 -7.24
C ALA A 173 15.45 19.24 -7.46
N TYR A 174 14.39 19.23 -8.28
CA TYR A 174 13.57 18.06 -8.56
C TYR A 174 14.37 16.79 -8.97
N PRO A 175 15.37 16.86 -9.87
CA PRO A 175 16.18 15.68 -10.24
C PRO A 175 16.96 15.07 -9.06
N LEU A 176 17.36 15.86 -8.05
CA LEU A 176 18.05 15.36 -6.86
C LEU A 176 17.15 14.40 -6.07
N PHE A 177 15.89 14.77 -5.85
CA PHE A 177 14.93 13.94 -5.12
C PHE A 177 14.59 12.66 -5.89
N LEU A 178 14.46 12.76 -7.22
CA LEU A 178 14.33 11.57 -8.07
C LEU A 178 15.56 10.67 -7.97
N GLY A 179 16.76 11.25 -7.92
CA GLY A 179 18.00 10.52 -7.72
C GLY A 179 18.07 9.80 -6.37
N LEU A 180 17.60 10.44 -5.29
CA LEU A 180 17.52 9.81 -3.96
C LEU A 180 16.54 8.63 -3.95
N LEU A 181 15.35 8.80 -4.54
CA LEU A 181 14.37 7.73 -4.71
C LEU A 181 14.97 6.56 -5.53
N LEU A 182 15.58 6.86 -6.67
CA LEU A 182 16.21 5.85 -7.51
C LEU A 182 17.37 5.14 -6.79
N GLY A 183 18.14 5.88 -5.99
CA GLY A 183 19.22 5.35 -5.14
C GLY A 183 18.72 4.34 -4.12
N GLU A 184 17.63 4.64 -3.42
CA GLU A 184 17.00 3.72 -2.46
C GLU A 184 16.57 2.40 -3.14
N PHE A 185 15.89 2.49 -4.28
CA PHE A 185 15.45 1.30 -5.02
C PHE A 185 16.62 0.48 -5.59
N THR A 186 17.62 1.15 -6.17
CA THR A 186 18.78 0.49 -6.78
C THR A 186 19.66 -0.18 -5.74
N ILE A 187 19.98 0.49 -4.63
CA ILE A 187 20.76 -0.08 -3.54
C ILE A 187 19.98 -1.23 -2.88
N GLY A 188 18.69 -1.01 -2.56
CA GLY A 188 17.84 -2.05 -1.98
C GLY A 188 17.75 -3.30 -2.86
N GLY A 189 17.57 -3.12 -4.17
CA GLY A 189 17.54 -4.22 -5.14
C GLY A 189 18.90 -4.92 -5.29
N ALA A 190 19.99 -4.16 -5.40
CA ALA A 190 21.34 -4.72 -5.50
C ALA A 190 21.70 -5.57 -4.28
N TRP A 191 21.35 -5.14 -3.07
CA TRP A 191 21.59 -5.91 -1.85
C TRP A 191 20.82 -7.23 -1.79
N VAL A 192 19.60 -7.26 -2.33
CA VAL A 192 18.82 -8.51 -2.46
C VAL A 192 19.50 -9.47 -3.43
N LEU A 193 20.00 -8.97 -4.57
CA LEU A 193 20.74 -9.79 -5.54
C LEU A 193 22.07 -10.31 -4.97
N ILE A 194 22.82 -9.47 -4.25
CA ILE A 194 24.07 -9.88 -3.58
C ILE A 194 23.78 -11.00 -2.57
N ARG A 195 22.71 -10.86 -1.77
CA ARG A 195 22.29 -11.92 -0.85
C ARG A 195 21.95 -13.22 -1.58
N LEU A 196 21.28 -13.14 -2.73
CA LEU A 196 20.91 -14.31 -3.53
C LEU A 196 22.13 -15.06 -4.07
N PHE A 197 23.14 -14.34 -4.57
CA PHE A 197 24.32 -14.96 -5.18
C PHE A 197 25.41 -15.35 -4.17
N SER A 198 25.67 -14.52 -3.16
CA SER A 198 26.77 -14.72 -2.22
C SER A 198 26.39 -15.54 -0.99
N GLY A 199 25.09 -15.78 -0.73
CA GLY A 199 24.62 -16.53 0.43
C GLY A 199 24.88 -15.84 1.78
N VAL A 200 25.40 -14.61 1.78
CA VAL A 200 25.71 -13.84 3.00
C VAL A 200 24.44 -13.22 3.56
N THR A 201 24.30 -13.18 4.88
CA THR A 201 23.21 -12.45 5.55
C THR A 201 23.43 -10.95 5.43
N VAL A 202 22.75 -10.33 4.47
CA VAL A 202 22.78 -8.89 4.24
C VAL A 202 21.62 -8.21 5.00
N TYR A 203 21.80 -6.94 5.38
CA TYR A 203 20.74 -6.10 5.94
C TYR A 203 19.50 -6.08 5.01
N SER A 204 18.33 -6.44 5.57
CA SER A 204 17.06 -6.46 4.82
C SER A 204 16.44 -5.08 4.88
N PHE A 205 16.54 -4.32 3.79
CA PHE A 205 15.90 -3.01 3.65
C PHE A 205 14.38 -3.08 3.71
N TYR A 206 13.80 -4.21 3.29
CA TYR A 206 12.37 -4.47 3.31
C TYR A 206 12.11 -5.64 4.27
N ARG A 207 11.40 -5.40 5.37
CA ARG A 207 10.94 -6.41 6.34
C ARG A 207 9.44 -6.33 6.50
#